data_AF-A0A267MJS5-F1
#
_entry.id   AF-A0A267MJS5-F1
#
_cell.length_a   1.000
_cell.length_b   1.000
_cell.length_c   1.000
_cell.angle_alpha   90.00
_cell.angle_beta   90.00
_cell.angle_gamma   90.00
#
_symmetry.space_group_name_H-M   'P 1'
#
loop_
_entity.id
_entity.type
_entity.pdbx_description
1 polymer ?
#
loop_
_entity_poly.entity_id
_entity_poly.type
_entity_poly.pdbx_seq_one_letter_code
_entity_poly.pdbx_strand_id
1 'polypeptide(L)'
;MNIVIAIGIASGILAGCWVMSSMSLGFITFAGFFGWSSFFVAGGDEAGIKKTLINNLSGVFWGILAVKFGDFLAPIIGTKLALGIANGMGSAIICWMSRYKPFSSIPASFIGCSTYFATNFNIMGTIVGLIIGQCIGLISVKLTDVIAKSKSSVVAEQ
;
A
#
# COMPACT_ATOMS: atom_id res chain seq x y z
N MET A 1 3.42 26.98 9.02
CA MET A 1 2.39 26.37 8.13
C MET A 1 1.91 25.08 8.79
N ASN A 2 0.62 24.74 8.70
CA ASN A 2 0.13 23.48 9.25
C ASN A 2 0.75 22.30 8.48
N ILE A 3 1.38 21.35 9.19
CA ILE A 3 2.06 20.20 8.58
C ILE A 3 1.13 19.36 7.72
N VAL A 4 -0.16 19.24 8.08
CA VAL A 4 -1.16 18.51 7.29
C VAL A 4 -1.41 19.17 5.94
N ILE A 5 -1.41 20.51 5.89
CA ILE A 5 -1.52 21.25 4.63
C ILE A 5 -0.27 21.03 3.77
N ALA A 6 0.92 21.05 4.40
CA ALA A 6 2.18 20.79 3.70
C ALA A 6 2.21 19.39 3.08
N ILE A 7 1.78 18.37 3.84
CA ILE A 7 1.64 16.98 3.38
C ILE A 7 0.63 16.90 2.23
N GLY A 8 -0.51 17.59 2.35
CA GLY A 8 -1.53 17.63 1.30
C GLY A 8 -1.01 18.20 -0.01
N ILE A 9 -0.25 19.30 0.03
CA ILE A 9 0.35 19.92 -1.16
C ILE A 9 1.39 18.99 -1.79
N ALA A 10 2.34 18.48 -0.98
CA ALA A 10 3.38 17.57 -1.44
C ALA A 10 2.78 16.31 -2.08
N SER A 11 1.80 15.71 -1.41
CA SER A 11 1.12 14.50 -1.87
C SER A 11 0.26 14.76 -3.10
N GLY A 12 -0.42 15.91 -3.19
CA GLY A 12 -1.20 16.26 -4.37
C GLY A 12 -0.34 16.38 -5.63
N ILE A 13 0.80 17.08 -5.53
CA ILE A 13 1.75 17.23 -6.65
C ILE A 13 2.30 15.86 -7.07
N LEU A 14 2.78 15.07 -6.11
CA LEU A 14 3.34 13.75 -6.40
C LEU A 14 2.30 12.76 -6.94
N ALA A 15 1.05 12.82 -6.47
CA ALA A 15 -0.04 12.00 -7.00
C ALA A 15 -0.33 12.33 -8.48
N GLY A 16 -0.39 13.62 -8.83
CA GLY A 16 -0.52 14.04 -10.23
C GLY A 16 0.61 13.51 -11.10
N CYS A 17 1.86 13.73 -10.67
CA CYS A 17 3.05 13.21 -11.36
C CYS A 17 3.04 11.68 -11.49
N TRP A 18 2.61 10.97 -10.45
CA TRP A 18 2.54 9.51 -10.45
C TRP A 18 1.52 8.98 -11.46
N VAL A 19 0.31 9.55 -11.51
CA VAL A 19 -0.70 9.12 -12.49
C VAL A 19 -0.18 9.28 -13.91
N MET A 20 0.38 10.45 -14.25
CA MET A 20 0.89 10.71 -15.60
C MET A 20 2.05 9.77 -15.99
N SER A 21 3.00 9.56 -15.08
CA SER A 21 4.19 8.72 -15.34
C SER A 21 3.86 7.23 -15.34
N SER A 22 3.05 6.75 -14.40
CA SER A 22 2.67 5.34 -14.29
C SER A 22 1.93 4.84 -15.53
N MET A 23 1.01 5.64 -16.08
CA MET A 23 0.27 5.29 -17.30
C MET A 23 1.19 5.22 -18.51
N SER A 24 2.18 6.12 -18.61
CA SER A 24 3.15 6.14 -19.72
C SER A 24 4.14 4.97 -19.66
N LEU A 25 4.47 4.50 -18.45
CA LEU A 25 5.44 3.42 -18.22
C LEU A 25 4.79 2.03 -18.12
N GLY A 26 3.46 1.94 -18.20
CA GLY A 26 2.72 0.67 -18.10
C GLY A 26 2.62 0.09 -16.68
N PHE A 27 2.80 0.92 -15.64
CA PHE A 27 2.61 0.49 -14.26
C PHE A 27 1.13 0.49 -13.86
N ILE A 28 0.77 -0.38 -12.90
CA ILE A 28 -0.58 -0.38 -12.32
C ILE A 28 -0.70 0.79 -11.34
N THR A 29 -1.23 1.92 -11.81
CA THR A 29 -1.29 3.20 -11.09
C THR A 29 -1.81 3.08 -9.66
N PHE A 30 -2.92 2.37 -9.46
CA PHE A 30 -3.54 2.22 -8.14
C PHE A 30 -2.77 1.31 -7.18
N ALA A 31 -1.97 0.36 -7.67
CA ALA A 31 -1.06 -0.41 -6.83
C ALA A 31 0.00 0.50 -6.17
N GLY A 32 0.45 1.53 -6.89
CA GLY A 32 1.27 2.61 -6.35
C GLY A 32 0.59 3.37 -5.21
N PHE A 33 -0.69 3.74 -5.38
CA PHE A 33 -1.43 4.41 -4.32
C PHE A 33 -1.61 3.53 -3.07
N PHE A 34 -1.88 2.24 -3.24
CA PHE A 34 -1.95 1.31 -2.10
C PHE A 34 -0.61 1.16 -1.37
N GLY A 35 0.51 1.11 -2.10
CA GLY A 35 1.85 1.14 -1.51
C GLY A 35 2.10 2.42 -0.72
N TRP A 36 1.71 3.57 -1.29
CA TRP A 36 1.81 4.86 -0.62
C TRP A 36 0.93 4.94 0.64
N SER A 37 -0.30 4.46 0.60
CA SER A 37 -1.14 4.37 1.80
C SER A 37 -0.52 3.47 2.87
N SER A 38 0.11 2.36 2.46
CA SER A 38 0.81 1.46 3.39
C SER A 38 1.97 2.17 4.11
N PHE A 39 2.68 3.07 3.42
CA PHE A 39 3.72 3.87 4.04
C PHE A 39 3.17 4.78 5.16
N PHE A 40 2.03 5.45 4.95
CA PHE A 40 1.40 6.27 6.00
C PHE A 40 0.83 5.45 7.16
N VAL A 41 0.39 4.21 6.92
CA VAL A 41 0.02 3.27 8.01
C VAL A 41 1.20 3.02 8.96
N ALA A 42 2.43 3.12 8.48
CA ALA A 42 3.64 2.98 9.29
C ALA A 42 3.97 4.23 10.14
N GLY A 43 3.19 5.31 10.04
CA GLY A 43 3.48 6.60 10.65
C GLY A 43 4.27 7.56 9.74
N GLY A 44 4.53 7.19 8.48
CA GLY A 44 5.20 8.07 7.52
C GLY A 44 6.70 8.24 7.76
N ASP A 45 7.34 7.26 8.39
CA ASP A 45 8.79 7.26 8.67
C ASP A 45 9.53 6.18 7.87
N GLU A 46 10.81 6.42 7.59
CA GLU A 46 11.70 5.51 6.86
C GLU A 46 11.82 4.14 7.55
N ALA A 47 11.87 4.13 8.89
CA ALA A 47 11.93 2.88 9.66
C ALA A 47 10.67 2.00 9.46
N GLY A 48 9.55 2.61 9.11
CA GLY A 48 8.27 1.95 8.90
C GLY A 48 8.13 1.23 7.55
N ILE A 49 8.98 1.55 6.56
CA ILE A 49 8.92 0.93 5.22
C ILE A 49 9.20 -0.54 5.28
N LYS A 50 10.33 -0.94 5.88
CA LYS A 50 10.71 -2.34 5.89
C LYS A 50 9.61 -3.18 6.54
N LYS A 51 9.01 -2.67 7.62
CA LYS A 51 7.87 -3.30 8.28
C LYS A 51 6.67 -3.41 7.34
N THR A 52 6.24 -2.30 6.73
CA THR A 52 5.02 -2.29 5.89
C THR A 52 5.19 -3.05 4.59
N LEU A 53 6.37 -3.05 3.98
CA LEU A 53 6.68 -3.89 2.82
C LEU A 53 6.60 -5.38 3.14
N ILE A 54 7.18 -5.83 4.27
CA ILE A 54 7.05 -7.24 4.70
C ILE A 54 5.57 -7.61 4.91
N ASN A 55 4.78 -6.71 5.50
CA ASN A 55 3.34 -6.93 5.71
C ASN A 55 2.58 -6.95 4.38
N ASN A 56 2.87 -6.02 3.47
CA ASN A 56 2.29 -5.99 2.14
C ASN A 56 2.57 -7.30 1.38
N LEU A 57 3.82 -7.78 1.37
CA LEU A 57 4.19 -9.02 0.71
C LEU A 57 3.52 -10.24 1.35
N SER A 58 3.40 -10.27 2.69
CA SER A 58 2.61 -11.27 3.40
C SER A 58 1.15 -11.25 2.95
N GLY A 59 0.55 -10.06 2.85
CA GLY A 59 -0.78 -9.84 2.32
C GLY A 59 -0.97 -10.41 0.92
N VAL A 60 -0.05 -10.11 0.00
CA VAL A 60 -0.05 -10.66 -1.37
C VAL A 60 0.01 -12.18 -1.34
N PHE A 61 0.89 -12.75 -0.51
CA PHE A 61 1.00 -14.20 -0.35
C PHE A 61 -0.31 -14.83 0.10
N TRP A 62 -0.97 -14.27 1.12
CA TRP A 62 -2.27 -14.78 1.58
C TRP A 62 -3.38 -14.58 0.55
N GLY A 63 -3.34 -13.49 -0.22
CA GLY A 63 -4.25 -13.26 -1.35
C GLY A 63 -4.12 -14.31 -2.44
N ILE A 64 -2.89 -14.69 -2.81
CA ILE A 64 -2.62 -15.77 -3.78
C ILE A 64 -3.20 -17.10 -3.27
N LEU A 65 -2.99 -17.42 -1.99
CA LEU A 65 -3.53 -18.65 -1.40
C LEU A 65 -5.06 -18.64 -1.34
N ALA A 66 -5.67 -17.49 -1.01
CA ALA A 66 -7.12 -17.34 -0.99
C ALA A 66 -7.73 -17.58 -2.38
N VAL A 67 -7.14 -17.03 -3.45
CA VAL A 67 -7.63 -17.26 -4.82
C VAL A 67 -7.52 -18.74 -5.19
N LYS A 68 -6.36 -19.36 -4.98
CA LYS A 68 -6.16 -20.79 -5.28
C LYS A 68 -7.13 -21.69 -4.52
N PHE A 69 -7.39 -21.39 -3.26
CA PHE A 69 -8.35 -22.14 -2.44
C PHE A 69 -9.80 -21.91 -2.89
N GLY A 70 -10.14 -20.67 -3.26
CA GLY A 70 -11.44 -20.33 -3.85
C GLY A 70 -11.67 -21.06 -5.16
N ASP A 71 -10.69 -21.09 -6.05
CA ASP A 71 -10.76 -21.80 -7.34
C ASP A 71 -10.93 -23.31 -7.16
N PHE A 72 -10.28 -23.89 -6.14
CA PHE A 72 -10.44 -25.30 -5.80
C PHE A 72 -11.86 -25.63 -5.30
N LEU A 73 -12.47 -24.73 -4.50
CA LEU A 73 -13.80 -24.92 -3.96
C LEU A 73 -14.92 -24.58 -4.95
N ALA A 74 -14.68 -23.66 -5.89
CA ALA A 74 -15.71 -23.13 -6.79
C ALA A 74 -16.50 -24.20 -7.57
N PRO A 75 -15.90 -25.28 -8.10
CA PRO A 75 -16.63 -26.35 -8.77
C PRO A 75 -17.54 -27.18 -7.84
N ILE A 76 -17.28 -27.16 -6.53
CA ILE A 76 -17.96 -28.01 -5.55
C ILE A 76 -19.16 -27.27 -4.94
N ILE A 77 -18.96 -26.01 -4.56
CA ILE A 77 -19.92 -25.23 -3.76
C ILE A 77 -20.38 -23.93 -4.42
N GLY A 78 -19.94 -23.68 -5.65
CA GLY A 78 -20.22 -22.46 -6.41
C GLY A 78 -19.27 -21.30 -6.08
N THR A 79 -18.97 -20.47 -7.08
CA THR A 79 -17.96 -19.41 -7.02
C THR A 79 -18.18 -18.39 -5.91
N LYS A 80 -19.43 -17.95 -5.70
CA LYS A 80 -19.75 -16.92 -4.69
C LYS A 80 -19.41 -17.39 -3.28
N LEU A 81 -19.81 -18.61 -2.93
CA LEU A 81 -19.57 -19.17 -1.60
C LEU A 81 -18.09 -19.53 -1.41
N ALA A 82 -17.46 -20.11 -2.45
CA ALA A 82 -16.04 -20.43 -2.44
C ALA A 82 -15.15 -19.21 -2.18
N LEU A 83 -15.38 -18.09 -2.89
CA LEU A 83 -14.64 -16.85 -2.66
C LEU A 83 -14.91 -16.25 -1.28
N GLY A 84 -16.16 -16.31 -0.81
CA GLY A 84 -16.52 -15.84 0.54
C GLY A 84 -15.78 -16.60 1.64
N ILE A 85 -15.75 -17.93 1.56
CA ILE A 85 -15.01 -18.78 2.50
C ILE A 85 -13.51 -18.51 2.40
N ALA A 86 -12.95 -18.50 1.19
CA ALA A 86 -11.51 -18.32 1.00
C ALA A 86 -11.03 -16.95 1.51
N ASN A 87 -11.76 -15.87 1.21
CA ASN A 87 -11.39 -14.54 1.69
C ASN A 87 -11.66 -14.36 3.20
N GLY A 88 -12.71 -14.99 3.74
CA GLY A 88 -12.98 -15.01 5.18
C GLY A 88 -11.86 -15.71 5.96
N MET A 89 -11.44 -16.89 5.50
CA MET A 89 -10.30 -17.62 6.06
C MET A 89 -8.99 -16.85 5.91
N GLY A 90 -8.72 -16.30 4.72
CA GLY A 90 -7.52 -15.49 4.47
C GLY A 90 -7.43 -14.28 5.41
N SER A 91 -8.56 -13.60 5.64
CA SER A 91 -8.65 -12.48 6.58
C SER A 91 -8.36 -12.90 8.02
N ALA A 92 -8.90 -14.04 8.47
CA ALA A 92 -8.63 -14.58 9.81
C ALA A 92 -7.13 -14.90 9.98
N ILE A 93 -6.51 -15.52 8.97
CA ILE A 93 -5.09 -15.86 8.99
C ILE A 93 -4.21 -14.60 9.03
N ILE A 94 -4.53 -13.57 8.24
CA ILE A 94 -3.81 -12.28 8.29
C ILE A 94 -3.82 -11.73 9.73
N CYS A 95 -4.97 -11.74 10.41
CA CYS A 95 -5.09 -11.30 11.79
C CYS A 95 -4.31 -12.19 12.76
N TRP A 96 -4.37 -13.52 12.62
CA TRP A 96 -3.61 -14.42 13.49
C TRP A 96 -2.10 -14.30 13.32
N MET A 97 -1.63 -14.04 12.09
CA MET A 97 -0.22 -13.84 11.79
C MET A 97 0.33 -12.54 12.39
N SER A 98 -0.52 -11.57 12.74
CA SER A 98 -0.06 -10.31 13.32
C SER A 98 0.55 -10.45 14.72
N ARG A 99 0.38 -11.62 15.36
CA ARG A 99 1.07 -11.97 16.61
C ARG A 99 2.59 -12.00 16.46
N TYR A 100 3.10 -12.20 15.25
CA TYR A 100 4.52 -12.22 14.96
C TYR A 100 5.00 -10.79 14.64
N LYS A 101 6.06 -10.33 15.35
CA LYS A 101 6.63 -8.98 15.19
C LYS A 101 6.78 -8.48 13.74
N PRO A 102 7.34 -9.26 12.78
CA PRO A 102 7.49 -8.79 11.40
C PRO A 102 6.15 -8.54 10.68
N PHE A 103 5.07 -9.19 11.09
CA PHE A 103 3.74 -9.10 10.48
C PHE A 103 2.73 -8.30 11.32
N SER A 104 3.22 -7.48 12.25
CA SER A 104 2.38 -6.77 13.22
C SER A 104 1.53 -5.63 12.64
N SER A 105 1.60 -5.34 11.33
CA SER A 105 0.75 -4.35 10.67
C SER A 105 -0.37 -5.04 9.89
N ILE A 106 -1.47 -5.31 10.60
CA ILE A 106 -2.71 -5.85 10.01
C ILE A 106 -3.16 -5.01 8.80
N PRO A 107 -3.23 -3.66 8.88
CA PRO A 107 -3.71 -2.87 7.75
C PRO A 107 -2.81 -2.97 6.52
N ALA A 108 -1.47 -2.98 6.70
CA ALA A 108 -0.56 -3.16 5.57
C ALA A 108 -0.70 -4.56 4.93
N SER A 109 -0.97 -5.60 5.73
CA SER A 109 -1.24 -6.93 5.19
C SER A 109 -2.55 -6.96 4.38
N PHE A 110 -3.61 -6.33 4.87
CA PHE A 110 -4.86 -6.19 4.10
C PHE A 110 -4.68 -5.37 2.82
N ILE A 111 -3.87 -4.30 2.85
CA ILE A 111 -3.58 -3.52 1.66
C ILE A 111 -2.86 -4.38 0.62
N GLY A 112 -1.85 -5.18 1.02
CA GLY A 112 -1.16 -6.08 0.11
C GLY A 112 -2.10 -7.09 -0.57
N CYS A 113 -2.96 -7.73 0.22
CA CYS A 113 -3.97 -8.68 -0.25
C CYS A 113 -4.96 -8.01 -1.22
N SER A 114 -5.51 -6.85 -0.82
CA SER A 114 -6.46 -6.09 -1.63
C SER A 114 -5.85 -5.58 -2.93
N THR A 115 -4.57 -5.20 -2.91
CA THR A 115 -3.85 -4.76 -4.11
C THR A 115 -3.74 -5.90 -5.11
N TYR A 116 -3.41 -7.12 -4.64
CA TYR A 116 -3.37 -8.30 -5.51
C TYR A 116 -4.72 -8.60 -6.17
N PHE A 117 -5.83 -8.43 -5.45
CA PHE A 117 -7.16 -8.59 -6.03
C PHE A 117 -7.49 -7.48 -7.02
N ALA A 118 -7.16 -6.22 -6.69
CA ALA A 118 -7.43 -5.06 -7.52
C ALA A 118 -6.60 -5.01 -8.81
N THR A 119 -5.46 -5.72 -8.86
CA THR A 119 -4.58 -5.80 -10.04
C THR A 119 -4.93 -6.97 -10.97
N ASN A 120 -6.13 -7.56 -10.82
CA ASN A 120 -6.54 -8.77 -11.54
C ASN A 120 -5.54 -9.92 -11.33
N PHE A 121 -5.08 -10.11 -10.09
CA PHE A 121 -4.18 -11.20 -9.70
C PHE A 121 -2.79 -11.11 -10.37
N ASN A 122 -2.39 -9.92 -10.83
CA ASN A 122 -1.05 -9.70 -11.39
C ASN A 122 -0.03 -9.55 -10.26
N ILE A 123 0.70 -10.63 -9.97
CA ILE A 123 1.69 -10.68 -8.88
C ILE A 123 2.78 -9.62 -9.07
N MET A 124 3.40 -9.56 -10.26
CA MET A 124 4.53 -8.66 -10.51
C MET A 124 4.11 -7.20 -10.46
N GLY A 125 3.00 -6.85 -11.13
CA GLY A 125 2.46 -5.50 -11.11
C GLY A 125 2.05 -5.04 -9.71
N THR A 126 1.53 -5.96 -8.89
CA THR A 126 1.21 -5.71 -7.48
C THR A 126 2.46 -5.38 -6.67
N ILE A 127 3.46 -6.26 -6.70
CA ILE A 127 4.67 -6.10 -5.89
C ILE A 127 5.43 -4.84 -6.32
N VAL A 128 5.62 -4.63 -7.62
CA VAL A 128 6.30 -3.45 -8.16
C VAL A 128 5.54 -2.18 -7.79
N GLY A 129 4.22 -2.17 -7.94
CA GLY A 129 3.38 -1.03 -7.55
C GLY A 129 3.49 -0.70 -6.06
N LEU A 130 3.42 -1.71 -5.19
CA LEU A 130 3.55 -1.52 -3.75
C LEU A 130 4.91 -0.93 -3.35
N ILE A 131 6.00 -1.42 -3.95
CA ILE A 131 7.36 -0.91 -3.71
C ILE A 131 7.48 0.55 -4.16
N ILE A 132 7.10 0.84 -5.41
CA ILE A 132 7.19 2.21 -5.96
C ILE A 132 6.31 3.16 -5.14
N GLY A 133 5.11 2.73 -4.77
CA GLY A 133 4.19 3.48 -3.92
C GLY A 133 4.81 3.89 -2.59
N GLN A 134 5.49 2.97 -1.91
CA GLN A 134 6.20 3.30 -0.67
C GLN A 134 7.35 4.28 -0.89
N CYS A 135 8.09 4.15 -2.00
CA CYS A 135 9.14 5.11 -2.37
C CYS A 135 8.56 6.52 -2.61
N ILE A 136 7.43 6.63 -3.31
CA ILE A 136 6.74 7.92 -3.51
C ILE A 136 6.26 8.47 -2.17
N GLY A 137 5.78 7.60 -1.26
CA GLY A 137 5.44 7.95 0.11
C GLY A 137 6.59 8.65 0.84
N LEU A 138 7.80 8.11 0.80
CA LEU A 138 8.98 8.78 1.36
C LEU A 138 9.24 10.14 0.75
N ILE A 139 9.20 10.21 -0.58
CA ILE A 139 9.46 11.44 -1.31
C ILE A 139 8.43 12.50 -0.88
N SER A 140 7.19 12.11 -0.61
CA SER A 140 6.14 13.01 -0.14
C SER A 140 6.44 13.63 1.22
N VAL A 141 6.99 12.86 2.16
CA VAL A 141 7.38 13.37 3.49
C VAL A 141 8.62 14.26 3.38
N LYS A 142 9.63 13.87 2.60
CA LYS A 142 10.82 14.71 2.38
C LYS A 142 10.46 16.04 1.70
N LEU A 143 9.56 16.01 0.72
CA LEU A 143 9.07 17.21 0.06
C LEU A 143 8.26 18.08 1.03
N THR A 144 7.47 17.47 1.91
CA THR A 144 6.75 18.17 2.98
C THR A 144 7.70 18.98 3.86
N ASP A 145 8.81 18.38 4.30
CA ASP A 145 9.80 19.06 5.15
C ASP A 145 10.42 20.28 4.46
N VAL A 146 10.67 20.18 3.15
CA VAL A 146 11.19 21.30 2.34
C VAL A 146 10.17 22.43 2.27
N ILE A 147 8.91 22.12 1.96
CA ILE A 147 7.82 23.13 1.88
C ILE A 147 7.58 23.76 3.25
N ALA A 148 7.62 22.97 4.33
CA ALA A 148 7.44 23.46 5.70
C ALA A 148 8.58 24.41 6.13
N LYS A 149 9.84 24.07 5.84
CA LYS A 149 11.02 24.89 6.15
C LYS A 149 11.11 26.17 5.31
N SER A 150 10.72 26.12 4.04
CA SER A 150 10.73 27.27 3.13
C SER A 150 9.91 28.47 3.65
N LYS A 151 8.86 28.22 4.46
CA LYS A 151 8.03 29.30 5.02
C LYS A 151 8.49 29.80 6.40
N SER A 152 9.27 29.03 7.16
CA SER A 152 9.84 29.52 8.42
C SER A 152 10.98 30.52 8.20
N SER A 153 11.73 30.41 7.10
CA SER A 153 12.77 31.38 6.73
C SER A 153 12.18 32.69 6.19
N VAL A 154 11.13 32.63 5.38
CA VAL A 154 10.46 33.83 4.82
C VAL A 154 9.80 34.71 5.89
N VAL A 155 9.35 34.13 7.00
CA VAL A 155 8.78 34.89 8.14
C VAL A 155 9.87 35.43 9.08
N ALA A 156 11.07 34.82 9.09
CA ALA A 156 12.20 35.31 9.88
C ALA A 156 12.95 36.48 9.19
N GLU A 157 12.75 36.67 7.89
CA GLU A 157 13.27 37.79 7.09
C GLU A 157 12.26 38.94 6.90
N GLN A 158 11.09 38.88 7.56
CA GLN A 158 10.07 39.95 7.61
C GLN A 158 9.98 40.55 9.01
#